data_AF-A0A1Y5RY73-F1
#
_entry.id   AF-A0A1Y5RY73-F1
#
_cell.length_a   1.000
_cell.length_b   1.000
_cell.length_c   1.000
_cell.angle_alpha   90.00
_cell.angle_beta   90.00
_cell.angle_gamma   90.00
#
_symmetry.space_group_name_H-M   'P 1'
#
loop_
_entity.id
_entity.type
_entity.pdbx_description
1 polymer ?
#
loop_
_entity_poly.entity_id
_entity_poly.type
_entity_poly.pdbx_seq_one_letter_code
_entity_poly.pdbx_strand_id
1 'polypeptide(L)'
;MRDRGTNQSALARAVGVDRSTISQLLKGAGARLPNAQVVGECAAALGVSADWLLGLTDRPETAADILANTLSLTEAPRALVDEQIFQWHKEAAGYKIRHVPAGLPDMLKTRAMLEWEYAPHLARSADQAIGASEDRLSWIRGAHSDYEIALPLFELHSFVHGEGYYASLPKAVRQEQVTYLLEVSQQLYPRLRIYLYDARRIYSSPLTIFGPLLAVLYIGQNYMAFRDTERVQAITGHFDYLVREAAVTARELPGHLRSLWAEVEGA
;
A
#
# COMPACT_ATOMS: atom_id res chain seq x y z
N MET A 1 -18.87 -23.30 -15.77
CA MET A 1 -20.34 -23.54 -15.88
C MET A 1 -20.99 -23.77 -14.51
N ARG A 2 -20.55 -24.76 -13.71
CA ARG A 2 -21.09 -24.99 -12.36
C ARG A 2 -20.93 -23.78 -11.45
N ASP A 3 -19.75 -23.15 -11.45
CA ASP A 3 -19.46 -21.99 -10.59
C ASP A 3 -20.26 -20.74 -10.94
N ARG A 4 -20.76 -20.65 -12.19
CA ARG A 4 -21.61 -19.56 -12.67
C ARG A 4 -23.10 -19.91 -12.61
N GLY A 5 -23.48 -21.03 -12.00
CA GLY A 5 -24.88 -21.46 -11.86
C GLY A 5 -25.61 -21.70 -13.20
N THR A 6 -24.88 -21.94 -14.30
CA THR A 6 -25.46 -22.09 -15.65
C THR A 6 -25.50 -23.56 -16.10
N ASN A 7 -26.29 -23.86 -17.13
CA ASN A 7 -26.42 -25.19 -17.72
C ASN A 7 -26.25 -25.15 -19.26
N GLN A 8 -26.08 -26.31 -19.90
CA GLN A 8 -25.80 -26.40 -21.34
C GLN A 8 -26.86 -25.72 -22.21
N SER A 9 -28.14 -25.83 -21.84
CA SER A 9 -29.24 -25.20 -22.57
C SER A 9 -29.23 -23.68 -22.44
N ALA A 10 -28.90 -23.17 -21.25
CA ALA A 10 -28.79 -21.74 -20.99
C ALA A 10 -27.58 -21.13 -21.73
N LEU A 11 -26.43 -21.81 -21.70
CA LEU A 11 -25.23 -21.38 -22.41
C LEU A 11 -25.44 -21.39 -23.93
N ALA A 12 -26.07 -22.44 -24.48
CA ALA A 12 -26.38 -22.54 -25.90
C ALA A 12 -27.24 -21.34 -26.38
N ARG A 13 -28.25 -20.96 -25.59
CA ARG A 13 -29.08 -19.78 -25.87
C ARG A 13 -28.30 -18.47 -25.79
N ALA A 14 -27.43 -18.32 -24.79
CA ALA A 14 -26.61 -17.13 -24.62
C ALA A 14 -25.60 -16.94 -25.77
N VAL A 15 -25.06 -18.04 -26.29
CA VAL A 15 -24.06 -18.08 -27.37
C VAL A 15 -24.71 -18.08 -28.77
N GLY A 16 -26.02 -18.31 -28.86
CA GLY A 16 -26.74 -18.36 -30.14
C GLY A 16 -26.49 -19.65 -30.94
N VAL A 17 -26.25 -20.77 -30.27
CA VAL A 17 -26.00 -22.08 -30.91
C VAL A 17 -26.95 -23.16 -30.36
N ASP A 18 -27.00 -24.30 -31.06
CA ASP A 18 -27.74 -25.46 -30.58
C ASP A 18 -27.13 -26.09 -29.33
N ARG A 19 -27.97 -26.64 -28.45
CA ARG A 19 -27.53 -27.39 -27.27
C ARG A 19 -26.62 -28.57 -27.63
N SER A 20 -26.86 -29.20 -28.78
CA SER A 20 -26.03 -30.29 -29.30
C SER A 20 -24.58 -29.83 -29.55
N THR A 21 -24.39 -28.60 -30.05
CA THR A 21 -23.07 -27.98 -30.26
C THR A 21 -22.32 -27.85 -28.94
N ILE A 22 -22.95 -27.28 -27.90
CA ILE A 22 -22.33 -27.18 -26.56
C ILE A 22 -22.04 -28.57 -25.97
N SER A 23 -22.94 -29.54 -26.17
CA SER A 23 -22.75 -30.92 -25.70
C SER A 23 -21.57 -31.62 -26.37
N GLN A 24 -21.35 -31.37 -27.66
CA GLN A 24 -20.20 -31.91 -28.39
C GLN A 24 -18.89 -31.31 -27.93
N LEU A 25 -18.84 -29.98 -27.70
CA LEU A 25 -17.65 -29.29 -27.20
C LEU A 25 -17.21 -29.84 -25.83
N LEU A 26 -18.15 -30.10 -24.92
CA LEU A 26 -17.85 -30.64 -23.59
C LEU A 26 -17.42 -32.11 -23.60
N LYS A 27 -17.81 -32.88 -24.61
CA LYS A 27 -17.45 -34.31 -24.72
C LYS A 27 -16.07 -34.54 -25.34
N GLY A 28 -15.46 -33.52 -25.95
CA GLY A 28 -14.10 -33.58 -26.52
C GLY A 28 -13.90 -34.58 -27.68
N ALA A 29 -14.97 -35.25 -28.15
CA ALA A 29 -14.88 -36.38 -29.09
C ALA A 29 -15.20 -36.01 -30.55
N GLY A 30 -15.31 -34.71 -30.87
CA GLY A 30 -15.64 -34.24 -32.22
C GLY A 30 -14.40 -33.83 -33.02
N ALA A 31 -14.34 -34.19 -34.29
CA ALA A 31 -13.23 -33.87 -35.21
C ALA A 31 -13.14 -32.39 -35.63
N ARG A 32 -14.01 -31.51 -35.11
CA ARG A 32 -14.10 -30.11 -35.53
C ARG A 32 -13.99 -29.20 -34.31
N LEU A 33 -12.93 -28.39 -34.29
CA LEU A 33 -12.76 -27.32 -33.31
C LEU A 33 -13.90 -26.29 -33.46
N PRO A 34 -14.36 -25.68 -32.36
CA PRO A 34 -15.32 -24.59 -32.44
C PRO A 34 -14.75 -23.44 -33.28
N ASN A 35 -15.62 -22.70 -33.97
CA ASN A 35 -15.19 -21.47 -34.62
C ASN A 35 -14.80 -20.44 -33.54
N ALA A 36 -13.96 -19.47 -33.92
CA ALA A 36 -13.50 -18.43 -33.00
C ALA A 36 -14.65 -17.63 -32.37
N GLN A 37 -15.75 -17.42 -33.11
CA GLN A 37 -16.95 -16.75 -32.61
C GLN A 37 -17.58 -17.51 -31.42
N VAL A 38 -17.79 -18.82 -31.53
CA VAL A 38 -18.38 -19.62 -30.44
C VAL A 38 -17.47 -19.65 -29.22
N VAL A 39 -16.15 -19.66 -29.40
CA VAL A 39 -15.20 -19.55 -28.27
C VAL A 39 -15.32 -18.19 -27.58
N GLY A 40 -15.35 -17.09 -28.35
CA GLY A 40 -15.49 -15.74 -27.83
C GLY A 40 -16.81 -15.51 -27.09
N GLU A 41 -17.92 -15.97 -27.65
CA GLU A 41 -19.25 -15.87 -27.04
C GLU A 41 -19.37 -16.76 -25.79
N CYS A 42 -18.78 -17.96 -25.79
CA CYS A 42 -18.70 -18.80 -24.60
C CYS A 42 -17.88 -18.11 -23.49
N ALA A 43 -16.75 -17.51 -23.84
CA ALA A 43 -15.89 -16.78 -22.92
C ALA A 43 -16.65 -15.60 -22.28
N ALA A 44 -17.34 -14.79 -23.10
CA ALA A 44 -18.16 -13.68 -22.63
C ALA A 44 -19.31 -14.14 -21.71
N ALA A 45 -20.08 -15.16 -22.12
CA ALA A 45 -21.21 -15.67 -21.35
C ALA A 45 -20.79 -16.34 -20.02
N LEU A 46 -19.57 -16.86 -19.95
CA LEU A 46 -19.02 -17.50 -18.74
C LEU A 46 -18.20 -16.53 -17.88
N GLY A 47 -17.92 -15.31 -18.38
CA GLY A 47 -17.07 -14.33 -17.73
C GLY A 47 -15.66 -14.89 -17.49
N VAL A 48 -15.04 -15.44 -18.54
CA VAL A 48 -13.68 -15.98 -18.54
C VAL A 48 -12.94 -15.56 -19.81
N SER A 49 -11.61 -15.66 -19.87
CA SER A 49 -10.86 -15.38 -21.11
C SER A 49 -11.00 -16.48 -22.16
N ALA A 50 -10.99 -16.07 -23.44
CA ALA A 50 -10.94 -17.00 -24.56
C ALA A 50 -9.63 -17.81 -24.57
N ASP A 51 -8.52 -17.19 -24.19
CA ASP A 51 -7.21 -17.84 -24.08
C ASP A 51 -7.23 -18.98 -23.06
N TRP A 52 -7.95 -18.82 -21.94
CA TRP A 52 -8.12 -19.89 -20.95
C TRP A 52 -8.98 -21.04 -21.48
N LEU A 53 -10.08 -20.73 -22.17
CA LEU A 53 -10.90 -21.77 -22.83
C LEU A 53 -10.12 -22.58 -23.88
N LEU A 54 -9.10 -21.96 -24.48
CA LEU A 54 -8.20 -22.58 -25.45
C LEU A 54 -6.97 -23.25 -24.79
N GLY A 55 -6.82 -23.16 -23.47
CA GLY A 55 -5.68 -23.72 -22.73
C GLY A 55 -4.36 -22.98 -22.98
N LEU A 56 -4.41 -21.73 -23.43
CA LEU A 56 -3.24 -20.87 -23.69
C LEU A 56 -2.77 -20.13 -22.42
N THR A 57 -3.59 -20.12 -21.36
CA THR A 57 -3.28 -19.57 -20.04
C THR A 57 -3.89 -20.45 -18.95
N ASP A 58 -3.24 -20.50 -17.78
CA ASP A 58 -3.71 -21.24 -16.61
C ASP A 58 -4.79 -20.48 -15.81
N ARG A 59 -5.08 -19.23 -16.19
CA ARG A 59 -5.94 -18.30 -15.43
C ARG A 59 -7.26 -17.98 -16.14
N PRO A 60 -8.44 -18.20 -15.50
CA PRO A 60 -9.74 -18.01 -16.14
C PRO A 60 -10.15 -16.55 -16.33
N GLU A 61 -9.54 -15.57 -15.66
CA GLU A 61 -9.95 -14.17 -15.65
C GLU A 61 -9.87 -13.50 -17.03
N THR A 62 -10.83 -12.61 -17.36
CA THR A 62 -10.76 -11.80 -18.59
C THR A 62 -9.70 -10.70 -18.46
N ALA A 63 -9.21 -10.16 -19.58
CA ALA A 63 -8.32 -8.99 -19.55
C ALA A 63 -8.96 -7.80 -18.81
N ALA A 64 -10.28 -7.63 -18.89
CA ALA A 64 -11.03 -6.62 -18.16
C ALA A 64 -11.12 -6.92 -16.65
N ASP A 65 -11.28 -8.18 -16.25
CA ASP A 65 -11.28 -8.60 -14.82
C ASP A 65 -9.88 -8.49 -14.21
N ILE A 66 -8.84 -8.78 -14.99
CA ILE A 66 -7.46 -8.53 -14.59
C ILE A 66 -7.29 -7.03 -14.38
N LEU A 67 -7.63 -6.18 -15.37
CA LEU A 67 -7.50 -4.72 -15.25
C LEU A 67 -8.34 -4.15 -14.09
N ALA A 68 -9.57 -4.62 -13.88
CA ALA A 68 -10.45 -4.19 -12.80
C ALA A 68 -9.95 -4.62 -11.41
N ASN A 69 -9.19 -5.72 -11.31
CA ASN A 69 -8.57 -6.18 -10.06
C ASN A 69 -7.10 -5.73 -9.89
N THR A 70 -6.49 -5.15 -10.92
CA THR A 70 -5.09 -4.72 -10.92
C THR A 70 -4.92 -3.33 -10.30
N LEU A 71 -5.93 -2.47 -10.42
CA LEU A 71 -5.88 -1.09 -9.97
C LEU A 71 -7.18 -0.70 -9.25
N SER A 72 -7.11 -0.47 -7.95
CA SER A 72 -8.21 0.13 -7.20
C SER A 72 -7.87 1.57 -6.84
N LEU A 73 -8.79 2.48 -7.15
CA LEU A 73 -8.78 3.83 -6.63
C LEU A 73 -9.67 3.85 -5.39
N THR A 74 -9.09 4.08 -4.22
CA THR A 74 -9.83 4.21 -2.97
C THR A 74 -9.67 5.61 -2.42
N GLU A 75 -10.73 6.19 -1.87
CA GLU A 75 -10.65 7.50 -1.22
C GLU A 75 -9.61 7.47 -0.09
N ALA A 76 -8.83 8.54 0.03
CA ALA A 76 -7.81 8.73 1.05
C ALA A 76 -8.18 9.95 1.92
N PRO A 77 -9.18 9.82 2.80
CA PRO A 77 -9.51 10.88 3.74
C PRO A 77 -8.30 11.24 4.60
N ARG A 78 -8.05 12.55 4.77
CA ARG A 78 -6.99 13.05 5.65
C ARG A 78 -7.41 12.90 7.11
N ALA A 79 -7.28 11.68 7.63
CA ALA A 79 -7.65 11.29 8.99
C ALA A 79 -6.47 10.66 9.74
N LEU A 80 -6.54 10.67 11.08
CA LEU A 80 -5.51 10.18 11.99
C LEU A 80 -5.19 8.69 11.83
N VAL A 81 -6.14 7.89 11.34
CA VAL A 81 -5.91 6.57 10.72
C VAL A 81 -7.04 6.31 9.75
N ASP A 82 -6.71 6.20 8.47
CA ASP A 82 -7.62 5.75 7.43
C ASP A 82 -8.01 4.27 7.66
N GLU A 83 -9.31 3.96 7.66
CA GLU A 83 -9.81 2.60 7.83
C GLU A 83 -9.25 1.66 6.77
N GLN A 84 -9.11 2.13 5.52
CA GLN A 84 -8.60 1.31 4.43
C GLN A 84 -7.14 0.94 4.65
N ILE A 85 -6.31 1.90 5.09
CA ILE A 85 -4.91 1.64 5.46
C ILE A 85 -4.86 0.60 6.58
N PHE A 86 -5.71 0.72 7.60
CA PHE A 86 -5.75 -0.21 8.71
C PHE A 86 -6.11 -1.65 8.28
N GLN A 87 -7.06 -1.81 7.35
CA GLN A 87 -7.40 -3.12 6.81
C GLN A 87 -6.24 -3.73 6.02
N TRP A 88 -5.51 -2.94 5.23
CA TRP A 88 -4.31 -3.43 4.53
C TRP A 88 -3.21 -3.87 5.49
N HIS A 89 -3.02 -3.18 6.62
CA HIS A 89 -2.11 -3.63 7.67
C HIS A 89 -2.53 -4.97 8.28
N LYS A 90 -3.84 -5.21 8.45
CA LYS A 90 -4.37 -6.50 8.90
C LYS A 90 -4.14 -7.62 7.89
N GLU A 91 -4.42 -7.36 6.61
CA GLU A 91 -4.15 -8.32 5.53
C GLU A 91 -2.66 -8.70 5.48
N ALA A 92 -1.78 -7.74 5.75
CA ALA A 92 -0.34 -7.89 5.69
C ALA A 92 0.31 -8.37 7.00
N ALA A 93 -0.48 -8.77 8.01
CA ALA A 93 0.05 -9.18 9.30
C ALA A 93 1.08 -10.31 9.15
N GLY A 94 2.28 -10.10 9.71
CA GLY A 94 3.40 -11.05 9.60
C GLY A 94 4.26 -10.90 8.34
N TYR A 95 3.84 -10.09 7.37
CA TYR A 95 4.70 -9.65 6.28
C TYR A 95 5.47 -8.39 6.65
N LYS A 96 6.64 -8.22 6.01
CA LYS A 96 7.40 -6.97 6.07
C LYS A 96 6.64 -5.86 5.34
N ILE A 97 6.58 -4.70 5.96
CA ILE A 97 5.99 -3.49 5.40
C ILE A 97 7.12 -2.52 5.04
N ARG A 98 7.06 -1.97 3.82
CA ARG A 98 7.97 -0.93 3.35
C ARG A 98 7.19 0.35 3.13
N HIS A 99 7.72 1.49 3.55
CA HIS A 99 6.96 2.74 3.53
C HIS A 99 7.83 3.94 3.16
N VAL A 100 7.34 4.75 2.22
CA VAL A 100 7.82 6.11 1.96
C VAL A 100 6.71 7.05 2.41
N PRO A 101 6.86 7.78 3.52
CA PRO A 101 5.81 8.64 4.03
C PRO A 101 5.79 9.99 3.29
N ALA A 102 4.66 10.70 3.36
CA ALA A 102 4.54 12.07 2.86
C ALA A 102 5.12 13.12 3.83
N GLY A 103 5.30 12.74 5.10
CA GLY A 103 5.92 13.53 6.17
C GLY A 103 6.47 12.58 7.23
N LEU A 104 6.48 12.94 8.51
CA LEU A 104 6.75 11.95 9.55
C LEU A 104 5.69 10.82 9.55
N PRO A 105 6.06 9.53 9.73
CA PRO A 105 5.09 8.43 9.82
C PRO A 105 4.24 8.50 11.09
N ASP A 106 2.91 8.37 10.97
CA ASP A 106 1.98 8.47 12.12
C ASP A 106 2.27 7.45 13.23
N MET A 107 2.68 6.24 12.85
CA MET A 107 3.05 5.20 13.82
C MET A 107 4.23 5.58 14.71
N LEU A 108 5.03 6.56 14.29
CA LEU A 108 6.21 7.09 14.98
C LEU A 108 5.98 8.47 15.58
N LYS A 109 4.75 8.98 15.59
CA LYS A 109 4.42 10.28 16.20
C LYS A 109 4.02 10.12 17.67
N THR A 110 4.38 11.11 18.49
CA THR A 110 3.86 11.23 19.85
C THR A 110 2.44 11.79 19.81
N ARG A 111 1.71 11.65 20.93
CA ARG A 111 0.36 12.20 21.08
C ARG A 111 0.32 13.69 20.77
N ALA A 112 1.25 14.46 21.32
CA ALA A 112 1.31 15.91 21.12
C ALA A 112 1.55 16.31 19.64
N MET A 113 2.35 15.51 18.93
CA MET A 113 2.59 15.71 17.49
C MET A 113 1.33 15.43 16.66
N LEU A 114 0.62 14.33 16.96
CA LEU A 114 -0.64 13.97 16.33
C LEU A 114 -1.74 15.02 16.59
N GLU A 115 -1.84 15.52 17.82
CA GLU A 115 -2.78 16.59 18.17
C GLU A 115 -2.54 17.87 17.37
N TRP A 116 -1.27 18.30 17.26
CA TRP A 116 -0.91 19.47 16.48
C TRP A 116 -1.23 19.30 14.99
N GLU A 117 -0.86 18.17 14.40
CA GLU A 117 -0.98 17.97 12.95
C GLU A 117 -2.42 17.84 12.47
N TYR A 118 -3.26 17.19 13.28
CA TYR A 118 -4.66 16.94 12.92
C TYR A 118 -5.64 17.93 13.54
N ALA A 119 -5.18 18.91 14.34
CA ALA A 119 -6.01 19.99 14.87
C ALA A 119 -7.00 20.61 13.84
N PRO A 120 -6.63 20.86 12.57
CA PRO A 120 -7.57 21.41 11.59
C PRO A 120 -8.69 20.46 11.17
N HIS A 121 -8.51 19.15 11.33
CA HIS A 121 -9.43 18.10 10.88
C HIS A 121 -10.22 17.46 12.04
N LEU A 122 -9.92 17.83 13.28
CA LEU A 122 -10.61 17.33 14.47
C LEU A 122 -11.94 18.09 14.66
N ALA A 123 -13.07 17.40 14.40
CA ALA A 123 -14.40 17.88 14.77
C ALA A 123 -14.60 17.87 16.30
N ARG A 124 -15.79 18.28 16.78
CA ARG A 124 -16.17 18.51 18.21
C ARG A 124 -15.96 17.33 19.21
N SER A 125 -15.35 16.23 18.80
CA SER A 125 -14.95 15.08 19.63
C SER A 125 -13.49 14.67 19.37
N ALA A 126 -12.58 15.65 19.40
CA ALA A 126 -11.17 15.48 19.09
C ALA A 126 -10.52 14.32 19.89
N ASP A 127 -10.76 14.26 21.19
CA ASP A 127 -10.13 13.27 22.08
C ASP A 127 -10.53 11.83 21.77
N GLN A 128 -11.80 11.59 21.43
CA GLN A 128 -12.29 10.25 21.07
C GLN A 128 -11.73 9.79 19.72
N ALA A 129 -11.65 10.70 18.75
CA ALA A 129 -11.11 10.40 17.42
C ALA A 129 -9.61 10.09 17.51
N ILE A 130 -8.86 10.83 18.33
CA ILE A 130 -7.44 10.56 18.53
C ILE A 130 -7.26 9.25 19.32
N GLY A 131 -8.03 9.01 20.39
CA GLY A 131 -7.95 7.75 21.14
C GLY A 131 -8.20 6.50 20.29
N ALA A 132 -9.26 6.51 19.48
CA ALA A 132 -9.54 5.40 18.55
C ALA A 132 -8.44 5.21 17.49
N SER A 133 -7.79 6.30 17.09
CA SER A 133 -6.67 6.25 16.14
C SER A 133 -5.39 5.73 16.81
N GLU A 134 -5.15 6.10 18.06
CA GLU A 134 -4.04 5.57 18.86
C GLU A 134 -4.17 4.08 19.10
N ASP A 135 -5.38 3.57 19.35
CA ASP A 135 -5.63 2.13 19.48
C ASP A 135 -5.27 1.39 18.18
N ARG A 136 -5.62 1.96 17.02
CA ARG A 136 -5.26 1.40 15.70
C ARG A 136 -3.75 1.45 15.47
N LEU A 137 -3.09 2.58 15.76
CA LEU A 137 -1.63 2.70 15.65
C LEU A 137 -0.91 1.77 16.62
N SER A 138 -1.43 1.59 17.83
CA SER A 138 -0.93 0.65 18.82
C SER A 138 -1.03 -0.79 18.32
N TRP A 139 -2.15 -1.16 17.69
CA TRP A 139 -2.30 -2.45 17.03
C TRP A 139 -1.28 -2.64 15.90
N ILE A 140 -1.10 -1.63 15.05
CA ILE A 140 -0.13 -1.64 13.94
C ILE A 140 1.31 -1.83 14.46
N ARG A 141 1.66 -1.19 15.58
CA ARG A 141 2.96 -1.35 16.26
C ARG A 141 3.13 -2.72 16.91
N GLY A 142 2.05 -3.26 17.47
CA GLY A 142 2.02 -4.59 18.09
C GLY A 142 2.02 -5.73 17.08
N ALA A 143 1.55 -5.49 15.85
CA ALA A 143 1.63 -6.47 14.78
C ALA A 143 3.09 -6.89 14.57
N HIS A 144 3.35 -8.20 14.50
CA HIS A 144 4.69 -8.77 14.37
C HIS A 144 5.35 -8.54 12.99
N SER A 145 4.97 -7.48 12.28
CA SER A 145 5.54 -7.07 11.02
C SER A 145 6.84 -6.29 11.24
N ASP A 146 7.80 -6.50 10.34
CA ASP A 146 9.00 -5.67 10.24
C ASP A 146 8.72 -4.47 9.34
N TYR A 147 9.25 -3.30 9.70
CA TYR A 147 9.10 -2.05 8.99
C TYR A 147 10.44 -1.55 8.43
N GLU A 148 10.44 -1.24 7.14
CA GLU A 148 11.48 -0.44 6.50
C GLU A 148 10.85 0.87 6.03
N ILE A 149 11.40 1.99 6.47
CA ILE A 149 10.92 3.33 6.13
C ILE A 149 12.03 4.05 5.40
N ALA A 150 11.75 4.60 4.23
CA ALA A 150 12.66 5.50 3.51
C ALA A 150 12.09 6.92 3.60
N LEU A 151 12.77 7.80 4.33
CA LEU A 151 12.35 9.18 4.59
C LEU A 151 13.30 10.15 3.87
N PRO A 152 12.81 11.22 3.23
CA PRO A 152 13.68 12.26 2.70
C PRO A 152 14.51 12.94 3.80
N LEU A 153 15.79 13.20 3.54
CA LEU A 153 16.66 13.95 4.47
C LEU A 153 16.08 15.32 4.84
N PHE A 154 15.55 16.05 3.84
CA PHE A 154 14.99 17.38 4.07
C PHE A 154 13.79 17.34 5.02
N GLU A 155 13.03 16.24 5.02
CA GLU A 155 11.83 16.11 5.84
C GLU A 155 12.20 16.05 7.32
N LEU A 156 13.19 15.23 7.67
CA LEU A 156 13.72 15.15 9.03
C LEU A 156 14.36 16.48 9.46
N HIS A 157 15.11 17.13 8.55
CA HIS A 157 15.72 18.43 8.80
C HIS A 157 14.66 19.50 9.10
N SER A 158 13.65 19.65 8.23
CA SER A 158 12.57 20.61 8.38
C SER A 158 11.76 20.37 9.65
N PHE A 159 11.51 19.10 10.01
CA PHE A 159 10.90 18.75 11.29
C PHE A 159 11.74 19.22 12.48
N VAL A 160 13.03 18.85 12.52
CA VAL A 160 13.91 19.20 13.65
C VAL A 160 14.03 20.72 13.80
N HIS A 161 14.18 21.45 12.70
CA HIS A 161 14.34 22.92 12.71
C HIS A 161 13.02 23.67 12.89
N GLY A 162 11.87 23.02 12.69
CA GLY A 162 10.55 23.67 12.75
C GLY A 162 10.35 24.60 11.55
N GLU A 163 10.70 24.12 10.36
CA GLU A 163 10.66 24.88 9.11
C GLU A 163 9.58 24.32 8.16
N GLY A 164 9.17 25.14 7.19
CA GLY A 164 8.22 24.72 6.15
C GLY A 164 6.90 24.26 6.76
N TYR A 165 6.55 22.99 6.56
CA TYR A 165 5.34 22.38 7.12
C TYR A 165 5.27 22.51 8.65
N TYR A 166 6.41 22.51 9.32
CA TYR A 166 6.53 22.51 10.79
C TYR A 166 6.67 23.90 11.41
N ALA A 167 6.46 24.97 10.65
CA ALA A 167 6.71 26.36 11.10
C ALA A 167 5.93 26.77 12.36
N SER A 168 4.74 26.20 12.58
CA SER A 168 3.90 26.47 13.77
C SER A 168 4.02 25.40 14.86
N LEU A 169 4.93 24.42 14.71
CA LEU A 169 5.11 23.34 15.67
C LEU A 169 5.94 23.81 16.89
N PRO A 170 5.38 23.76 18.12
CA PRO A 170 6.12 24.19 19.31
C PRO A 170 7.42 23.41 19.52
N LYS A 171 8.49 24.11 19.97
CA LYS A 171 9.80 23.48 20.23
C LYS A 171 9.71 22.30 21.21
N ALA A 172 8.87 22.41 22.24
CA ALA A 172 8.66 21.34 23.22
C ALA A 172 8.10 20.06 22.57
N VAL A 173 7.15 20.19 21.64
CA VAL A 173 6.58 19.04 20.90
C VAL A 173 7.64 18.41 19.99
N ARG A 174 8.48 19.23 19.33
CA ARG A 174 9.63 18.72 18.55
C ARG A 174 10.62 17.96 19.42
N GLN A 175 10.96 18.48 20.60
CA GLN A 175 11.89 17.84 21.53
C GLN A 175 11.37 16.48 22.03
N GLU A 176 10.09 16.43 22.42
CA GLU A 176 9.41 15.21 22.80
C GLU A 176 9.44 14.18 21.65
N GLN A 177 9.08 14.63 20.44
CA GLN A 177 9.04 13.81 19.25
C GLN A 177 10.43 13.28 18.82
N VAL A 178 11.49 14.09 18.95
CA VAL A 178 12.88 13.66 18.70
C VAL A 178 13.32 12.62 19.71
N THR A 179 13.04 12.85 20.99
CA THR A 179 13.35 11.91 22.08
C THR A 179 12.67 10.57 21.83
N TYR A 180 11.39 10.60 21.46
CA TYR A 180 10.61 9.41 21.11
C TYR A 180 11.17 8.67 19.89
N LEU A 181 11.52 9.39 18.81
CA LEU A 181 12.12 8.77 17.62
C LEU A 181 13.45 8.09 17.94
N LEU A 182 14.30 8.69 18.78
CA LEU A 182 15.54 8.08 19.23
C LEU A 182 15.28 6.78 19.99
N GLU A 183 14.37 6.82 20.96
CA GLU A 183 14.00 5.65 21.77
C GLU A 183 13.45 4.51 20.89
N VAL A 184 12.43 4.80 20.08
CA VAL A 184 11.74 3.80 19.26
C VAL A 184 12.65 3.22 18.19
N SER A 185 13.45 4.04 17.52
CA SER A 185 14.39 3.56 16.48
C SER A 185 15.45 2.61 17.05
N GLN A 186 15.85 2.79 18.32
CA GLN A 186 16.80 1.91 18.99
C GLN A 186 16.12 0.66 19.56
N GLN A 187 14.98 0.81 20.25
CA GLN A 187 14.27 -0.31 20.88
C GLN A 187 13.72 -1.31 19.86
N LEU A 188 13.22 -0.82 18.72
CA LEU A 188 12.62 -1.66 17.70
C LEU A 188 13.61 -2.15 16.65
N TYR A 189 14.89 -1.79 16.71
CA TYR A 189 15.90 -2.33 15.79
C TYR A 189 16.15 -3.82 16.08
N PRO A 190 16.23 -4.71 15.06
CA PRO A 190 16.21 -4.45 13.62
C PRO A 190 14.83 -4.49 12.96
N ARG A 191 13.76 -4.70 13.72
CA ARG A 191 12.39 -4.79 13.21
C ARG A 191 11.91 -3.48 12.58
N LEU A 192 12.27 -2.34 13.15
CA LEU A 192 12.10 -1.02 12.56
C LEU A 192 13.43 -0.51 12.01
N ARG A 193 13.45 -0.12 10.74
CA ARG A 193 14.61 0.45 10.07
C ARG A 193 14.19 1.70 9.30
N ILE A 194 14.77 2.84 9.63
CA ILE A 194 14.51 4.11 8.95
C ILE A 194 15.78 4.53 8.22
N TYR A 195 15.67 4.74 6.92
CA TYR A 195 16.74 5.17 6.02
C TYR A 195 16.45 6.59 5.58
N LEU A 196 17.47 7.44 5.53
CA LEU A 196 17.33 8.79 5.00
C LEU A 196 17.97 8.88 3.62
N TYR A 197 17.20 9.29 2.62
CA TYR A 197 17.68 9.45 1.25
C TYR A 197 17.65 10.93 0.81
N ASP A 198 18.50 11.27 -0.15
CA ASP A 198 18.50 12.60 -0.75
C ASP A 198 17.47 12.71 -1.87
N ALA A 199 16.36 13.41 -1.59
CA ALA A 199 15.28 13.61 -2.54
C ALA A 199 15.67 14.46 -3.77
N ARG A 200 16.79 15.19 -3.74
CA ARG A 200 17.32 15.88 -4.94
C ARG A 200 17.95 14.90 -5.92
N ARG A 201 18.49 13.79 -5.42
CA ARG A 201 19.09 12.72 -6.24
C ARG A 201 18.03 11.76 -6.74
N ILE A 202 17.10 11.37 -5.87
CA ILE A 202 16.10 10.35 -6.17
C ILE A 202 14.75 10.78 -5.60
N TYR A 203 13.81 11.07 -6.48
CA TYR A 203 12.45 11.37 -6.07
C TYR A 203 11.66 10.08 -5.79
N SER A 204 10.77 10.12 -4.80
CA SER A 204 9.75 9.10 -4.60
C SER A 204 8.44 9.76 -4.21
N SER A 205 7.34 9.29 -4.80
CA SER A 205 6.01 9.57 -4.26
C SER A 205 5.79 8.78 -2.96
N PRO A 206 4.90 9.23 -2.06
CA PRO A 206 4.58 8.47 -0.86
C PRO A 206 3.90 7.15 -1.22
N LEU A 207 4.33 6.07 -0.58
CA LEU A 207 3.89 4.72 -0.88
C LEU A 207 4.00 3.78 0.32
N THR A 208 3.23 2.70 0.29
CA THR A 208 3.33 1.59 1.25
C THR A 208 3.26 0.27 0.52
N ILE A 209 4.21 -0.63 0.77
CA ILE A 209 4.23 -1.99 0.23
C ILE A 209 3.98 -2.96 1.37
N PHE A 210 2.92 -3.74 1.23
CA PHE A 210 2.41 -4.71 2.18
C PHE A 210 2.87 -6.12 1.77
N GLY A 211 4.14 -6.41 2.01
CA GLY A 211 4.75 -7.67 1.57
C GLY A 211 4.61 -7.90 0.06
N PRO A 212 4.38 -9.15 -0.39
CA PRO A 212 4.13 -9.45 -1.80
C PRO A 212 2.66 -9.24 -2.22
N LEU A 213 1.78 -8.81 -1.31
CA LEU A 213 0.34 -8.85 -1.50
C LEU A 213 -0.21 -7.61 -2.21
N LEU A 214 0.33 -6.44 -1.86
CA LEU A 214 -0.24 -5.16 -2.23
C LEU A 214 0.83 -4.06 -2.16
N ALA A 215 0.81 -3.14 -3.11
CA ALA A 215 1.54 -1.88 -3.06
C ALA A 215 0.55 -0.72 -3.26
N VAL A 216 0.71 0.35 -2.49
CA VAL A 216 -0.21 1.49 -2.49
C VAL A 216 0.57 2.77 -2.69
N LEU A 217 0.17 3.58 -3.66
CA LEU A 217 0.67 4.94 -3.86
C LEU A 217 -0.35 5.95 -3.34
N TYR A 218 0.12 6.99 -2.66
CA TYR A 218 -0.73 8.11 -2.25
C TYR A 218 -0.70 9.21 -3.31
N ILE A 219 -1.87 9.56 -3.84
CA ILE A 219 -2.04 10.56 -4.91
C ILE A 219 -2.95 11.71 -4.47
N GLY A 220 -2.82 12.12 -3.22
CA GLY A 220 -3.64 13.18 -2.63
C GLY A 220 -4.93 12.62 -2.05
N GLN A 221 -6.08 12.88 -2.67
CA GLN A 221 -7.38 12.45 -2.13
C GLN A 221 -7.69 10.97 -2.35
N ASN A 222 -6.79 10.21 -2.98
CA ASN A 222 -6.99 8.80 -3.25
C ASN A 222 -5.70 8.00 -3.03
N TYR A 223 -5.88 6.72 -2.74
CA TYR A 223 -4.87 5.69 -2.88
C TYR A 223 -5.02 5.01 -4.23
N MET A 224 -3.89 4.74 -4.85
CA MET A 224 -3.78 3.87 -6.00
C MET A 224 -3.17 2.54 -5.53
N ALA A 225 -4.01 1.51 -5.44
CA ALA A 225 -3.67 0.20 -4.90
C ALA A 225 -3.44 -0.83 -6.02
N PHE A 226 -2.29 -1.52 -5.96
CA PHE A 226 -1.83 -2.52 -6.92
C PHE A 226 -1.68 -3.88 -6.24
N ARG A 227 -2.38 -4.89 -6.75
CA ARG A 227 -2.33 -6.26 -6.22
C ARG A 227 -1.66 -7.26 -7.19
N ASP A 228 -1.29 -6.83 -8.39
CA ASP A 228 -0.58 -7.69 -9.32
C ASP A 228 0.91 -7.79 -8.97
N THR A 229 1.45 -9.00 -9.09
CA THR A 229 2.82 -9.31 -8.69
C THR A 229 3.86 -8.46 -9.42
N GLU A 230 3.66 -8.18 -10.70
CA GLU A 230 4.61 -7.40 -11.51
C GLU A 230 4.75 -5.96 -10.98
N ARG A 231 3.64 -5.25 -10.75
CA ARG A 231 3.68 -3.89 -10.22
C ARG A 231 4.15 -3.85 -8.77
N VAL A 232 3.73 -4.80 -7.93
CA VAL A 232 4.23 -4.90 -6.55
C VAL A 232 5.75 -5.09 -6.53
N GLN A 233 6.30 -5.94 -7.41
CA GLN A 233 7.75 -6.13 -7.54
C GLN A 233 8.45 -4.88 -8.07
N ALA A 234 7.90 -4.21 -9.09
CA ALA A 234 8.48 -2.99 -9.62
C ALA A 234 8.56 -1.87 -8.56
N ILE A 235 7.48 -1.68 -7.78
CA ILE A 235 7.43 -0.70 -6.69
C ILE A 235 8.38 -1.10 -5.56
N THR A 236 8.50 -2.40 -5.26
CA THR A 236 9.49 -2.91 -4.30
C THR A 236 10.92 -2.63 -4.76
N GLY A 237 11.22 -2.82 -6.04
CA GLY A 237 12.53 -2.49 -6.61
C GLY A 237 12.89 -1.01 -6.50
N HIS A 238 11.90 -0.12 -6.69
CA HIS A 238 12.07 1.31 -6.43
C HIS A 238 12.39 1.60 -4.95
N PHE A 239 11.65 0.98 -4.02
CA PHE A 239 11.94 1.14 -2.59
C PHE A 239 13.35 0.63 -2.23
N ASP A 240 13.73 -0.55 -2.72
CA ASP A 240 15.05 -1.12 -2.47
C ASP A 240 16.17 -0.22 -3.06
N TYR A 241 15.91 0.48 -4.17
CA TYR A 241 16.81 1.50 -4.72
C TYR A 241 16.98 2.71 -3.77
N LEU A 242 15.89 3.20 -3.16
CA LEU A 242 15.97 4.26 -2.14
C LEU A 242 16.81 3.84 -0.94
N VAL A 243 16.64 2.61 -0.46
CA VAL A 243 17.41 2.06 0.66
C VAL A 243 18.89 1.94 0.30
N ARG A 244 19.20 1.47 -0.92
CA ARG A 244 20.58 1.33 -1.38
C ARG A 244 21.31 2.67 -1.51
N GLU A 245 20.60 3.71 -1.94
CA GLU A 245 21.14 5.06 -2.13
C GLU A 245 20.93 5.97 -0.91
N ALA A 246 20.50 5.41 0.23
CA ALA A 246 20.31 6.15 1.46
C ALA A 246 21.64 6.75 1.94
N ALA A 247 21.62 8.04 2.27
CA ALA A 247 22.75 8.77 2.81
C ALA A 247 22.97 8.50 4.31
N VAL A 248 21.89 8.14 5.02
CA VAL A 248 21.95 7.74 6.44
C VAL A 248 21.23 6.41 6.57
N THR A 249 21.97 5.39 7.05
CA THR A 249 21.40 4.07 7.29
C THR A 249 20.63 4.00 8.61
N ALA A 250 19.83 2.96 8.78
CA ALA A 250 19.08 2.73 10.03
C ALA A 250 19.95 2.66 11.28
N ARG A 251 21.22 2.24 11.18
CA ARG A 251 22.16 2.23 12.32
C ARG A 251 22.74 3.61 12.62
N GLU A 252 22.89 4.46 11.62
CA GLU A 252 23.44 5.81 11.74
C GLU A 252 22.38 6.84 12.15
N LEU A 253 21.10 6.53 11.89
CA LEU A 253 19.97 7.41 12.17
C LEU A 253 19.99 8.02 13.58
N PRO A 254 20.19 7.27 14.69
CA PRO A 254 20.19 7.88 16.01
C PRO A 254 21.33 8.90 16.20
N GLY A 255 22.49 8.65 15.60
CA GLY A 255 23.61 9.59 15.63
C GLY A 255 23.33 10.85 14.82
N HIS A 256 22.79 10.69 13.62
CA HIS A 256 22.41 11.81 12.76
C HIS A 256 21.33 12.69 13.38
N LEU A 257 20.27 12.09 13.94
CA LEU A 257 19.19 12.83 14.60
C LEU A 257 19.68 13.62 15.83
N ARG A 258 20.61 13.05 16.62
CA ARG A 258 21.25 13.78 17.73
C ARG A 258 22.07 14.98 17.24
N SER A 259 22.80 14.83 16.13
CA SER A 259 23.54 15.95 15.53
C SER A 259 22.61 17.09 15.12
N LEU A 260 21.55 16.77 14.37
CA LEU A 260 20.55 17.75 13.95
C LEU A 260 19.90 18.46 15.13
N TRP A 261 19.58 17.74 16.21
CA TRP A 261 18.97 18.36 17.39
C TRP A 261 19.94 19.30 18.12
N ALA A 262 21.21 18.93 18.23
CA ALA A 262 22.23 19.77 18.86
C ALA A 262 22.45 21.11 18.11
N GLU A 263 22.30 21.11 16.78
CA GLU A 263 22.34 22.33 15.96
C GLU A 263 21.25 23.33 16.37
N VAL A 264 20.03 22.84 16.67
CA VAL A 264 18.88 23.65 17.09
C VAL A 264 18.96 24.08 18.56
N GLU A 265 19.71 23.36 19.40
CA GLU A 265 19.97 23.77 20.78
C GLU A 265 21.06 24.85 20.88
N GLY A 266 21.97 24.90 19.90
CA GLY A 266 23.04 25.89 19.81
C GLY A 266 22.68 27.20 19.11
N ALA A 267 21.53 27.25 18.41
CA ALA A 267 21.00 28.41 17.68
C ALA A 267 19.98 29.22 18.50
#